data_AF-A0AAD7IFQ9-F1
#
_entry.id   AF-A0AAD7IFQ9-F1
#
_cell.length_a   1.000
_cell.length_b   1.000
_cell.length_c   1.000
_cell.angle_alpha   90.00
_cell.angle_beta   90.00
_cell.angle_gamma   90.00
#
_symmetry.space_group_name_H-M   'P 1'
#
loop_
_entity.id
_entity.type
_entity.pdbx_description
1 polymer ?
#
loop_
_entity_poly.entity_id
_entity_poly.type
_entity_poly.pdbx_seq_one_letter_code
_entity_poly.pdbx_strand_id
1 'polypeptide(L)'
;SLPVKAGDSPIFVTTQFPPAAAGPYCTMTNPVLGPSGPPVLAVSGRSDLWALCPNSTAAGRLDAVFNPAPNHPHYTQASCSAVYITLA
;
A
#
# COMPACT_ATOMS: atom_id res chain seq x y z
N SER A 1 16.86 0.62 3.30
CA SER A 1 15.62 -0.02 2.81
C SER A 1 15.50 0.27 1.32
N LEU A 2 14.87 -0.61 0.55
CA LEU A 2 14.58 -0.32 -0.86
C LEU A 2 13.43 0.71 -0.92
N PRO A 3 13.51 1.74 -1.79
CA PRO A 3 12.43 2.70 -1.95
C PRO A 3 11.18 2.01 -2.47
N VAL A 4 10.01 2.43 -1.98
CA VAL A 4 8.73 2.00 -2.55
C VAL A 4 8.68 2.51 -3.98
N LYS A 5 8.69 1.58 -4.94
CA LYS A 5 8.53 1.91 -6.34
C LYS A 5 7.05 1.82 -6.68
N ALA A 6 6.59 2.77 -7.49
CA ALA A 6 5.25 2.72 -8.04
C ALA A 6 5.05 1.40 -8.79
N GLY A 7 3.96 0.72 -8.48
CA GLY A 7 3.58 -0.55 -9.07
C GLY A 7 4.05 -1.80 -8.34
N ASP A 8 4.91 -1.68 -7.32
CA ASP A 8 5.40 -2.83 -6.55
C ASP A 8 4.50 -3.14 -5.35
N SER A 9 4.47 -4.43 -4.96
CA SER A 9 3.86 -4.90 -3.70
C SER A 9 4.92 -4.92 -2.60
N PRO A 10 4.91 -3.99 -1.64
CA PRO A 10 5.86 -4.04 -0.54
C PRO A 10 5.59 -5.22 0.40
N ILE A 11 6.66 -5.87 0.86
CA ILE A 11 6.58 -6.90 1.89
C ILE A 11 6.60 -6.20 3.26
N PHE A 12 5.54 -6.39 4.05
CA PHE A 12 5.47 -5.92 5.43
C PHE A 12 5.92 -7.06 6.37
N VAL A 13 7.04 -6.88 7.06
CA VAL A 13 7.42 -7.72 8.20
C VAL A 13 7.54 -6.80 9.42
N THR A 14 6.70 -6.98 10.43
CA THR A 14 6.87 -6.33 11.74
C THR A 14 6.47 -7.29 12.85
N THR A 15 7.36 -7.54 13.80
CA THR A 15 7.07 -8.35 14.99
C THR A 15 7.44 -7.67 16.31
N GLN A 16 8.25 -6.60 16.32
CA GLN A 16 8.55 -5.88 17.57
C GLN A 16 9.31 -4.55 17.40
N PHE A 17 9.92 -4.30 16.24
CA PHE A 17 10.66 -3.07 15.96
C PHE A 17 10.35 -2.60 14.54
N PRO A 18 9.54 -1.54 14.36
CA PRO A 18 9.30 -1.01 13.03
C PRO A 18 10.65 -0.65 12.41
N PRO A 19 10.88 -0.96 11.12
CA PRO A 19 12.12 -0.56 10.46
C PRO A 19 12.33 0.94 10.66
N ALA A 20 13.56 1.34 11.00
CA ALA A 20 13.94 2.75 11.09
C ALA A 20 13.40 3.48 9.86
N ALA A 21 12.88 4.70 10.04
CA ALA A 21 12.21 5.52 9.01
C ALA A 21 13.10 5.71 7.78
N ALA A 22 13.17 4.69 6.96
CA ALA A 22 13.98 4.57 5.78
C ALA A 22 12.98 4.18 4.71
N GLY A 23 12.51 5.20 4.01
CA GLY A 23 11.50 5.07 2.99
C GLY A 23 10.41 6.12 3.18
N PRO A 24 9.70 6.49 2.10
CA PRO A 24 8.65 7.51 2.12
C PRO A 24 7.42 7.18 2.99
N TYR A 25 7.44 6.10 3.77
CA TYR A 25 6.30 5.70 4.59
C TYR A 25 6.04 6.70 5.72
N CYS A 26 4.78 7.10 5.84
CA CYS A 26 4.29 7.93 6.92
C CYS A 26 2.86 7.54 7.28
N THR A 27 2.33 8.12 8.36
CA THR A 27 0.91 8.04 8.67
C THR A 27 0.21 9.33 8.27
N MET A 28 -1.06 9.23 7.92
CA MET A 28 -1.92 10.38 7.64
C MET A 28 -3.25 10.25 8.38
N THR A 29 -3.91 11.39 8.58
CA THR A 29 -5.29 11.43 9.08
C THR A 29 -6.19 10.59 8.18
N ASN A 30 -7.12 9.86 8.80
CA ASN A 30 -8.09 9.07 8.05
C ASN A 30 -8.91 9.98 7.11
N PRO A 31 -8.91 9.74 5.79
CA PRO A 31 -9.59 10.62 4.85
C PRO A 31 -11.11 10.44 4.86
N VAL A 32 -11.62 9.34 5.41
CA VAL A 32 -13.06 9.06 5.49
C VAL A 32 -13.63 9.46 6.85
N LEU A 33 -12.93 9.12 7.92
CA LEU A 33 -13.40 9.30 9.31
C LEU A 33 -12.75 10.50 10.02
N GLY A 34 -11.85 11.22 9.34
CA GLY A 34 -11.13 12.36 9.92
C GLY A 34 -10.21 11.96 11.10
N PRO A 35 -9.85 12.92 11.97
CA PRO A 35 -9.01 12.67 13.15
C PRO A 35 -9.60 11.68 14.16
N SER A 36 -10.91 11.46 14.10
CA SER A 36 -11.63 10.47 14.91
C SER A 36 -11.43 9.02 14.47
N GLY A 37 -10.94 8.78 13.24
CA GLY A 37 -10.65 7.44 12.74
C GLY A 37 -9.20 7.01 12.97
N PRO A 38 -8.90 5.70 12.84
CA PRO A 38 -7.52 5.21 12.89
C PRO A 38 -6.68 5.85 11.78
N PRO A 39 -5.41 6.21 12.06
CA PRO A 39 -4.53 6.77 11.05
C PRO A 39 -4.32 5.77 9.92
N VAL A 40 -4.08 6.28 8.71
CA VAL A 40 -3.87 5.46 7.52
C VAL A 40 -2.41 5.46 7.11
N LEU A 41 -1.95 4.33 6.55
CA LEU A 41 -0.64 4.21 5.95
C LEU A 41 -0.55 5.07 4.69
N ALA A 42 0.53 5.83 4.56
CA ALA A 42 0.81 6.68 3.42
C ALA A 42 2.25 6.49 2.97
N VAL A 43 2.52 6.88 1.72
CA VAL A 43 3.86 6.93 1.15
C VAL A 43 4.03 8.29 0.48
N SER A 44 5.05 9.06 0.86
CA SER A 44 5.32 10.41 0.39
C SER A 44 4.12 11.35 0.57
N GLY A 45 3.38 11.21 1.67
CA GLY A 45 2.18 12.01 1.93
C GLY A 45 0.97 11.66 1.05
N ARG A 46 0.96 10.47 0.44
CA ARG A 46 -0.16 9.95 -0.37
C ARG A 46 -0.68 8.65 0.23
N SER A 47 -1.85 8.70 0.84
CA SER A 47 -2.60 7.53 1.33
C SER A 47 -3.64 7.03 0.31
N ASP A 48 -3.95 7.83 -0.70
CA ASP A 48 -4.96 7.60 -1.74
C ASP A 48 -4.48 6.74 -2.90
N LEU A 49 -3.19 6.36 -2.93
CA LEU A 49 -2.58 5.59 -4.01
C LEU A 49 -2.46 4.09 -3.72
N TRP A 50 -2.96 3.63 -2.58
CA TRP A 50 -2.97 2.20 -2.27
C TRP A 50 -4.10 1.48 -3.01
N ALA A 51 -3.81 0.27 -3.48
CA ALA A 51 -4.81 -0.62 -4.03
C ALA A 51 -4.58 -2.07 -3.62
N LEU A 52 -5.64 -2.86 -3.62
CA LEU A 52 -5.56 -4.33 -3.62
C LEU A 52 -5.66 -4.83 -5.06
N CYS A 53 -4.63 -5.54 -5.51
CA CYS A 53 -4.54 -6.08 -6.85
C CYS A 53 -4.51 -7.62 -6.80
N PRO A 54 -5.41 -8.33 -7.50
CA PRO A 54 -5.32 -9.77 -7.65
C PRO A 54 -4.07 -10.16 -8.45
N ASN A 55 -3.24 -11.02 -7.86
CA ASN A 55 -2.01 -11.48 -8.50
C ASN A 55 -2.32 -12.57 -9.54
N SER A 56 -2.13 -12.25 -10.82
CA SER A 56 -2.38 -13.14 -11.95
C SER A 56 -1.42 -14.34 -12.01
N THR A 57 -0.27 -14.24 -11.36
CA THR A 57 0.78 -15.28 -11.34
C THR A 57 0.79 -16.11 -10.05
N ALA A 58 -0.06 -15.77 -9.07
CA ALA A 58 -0.11 -16.42 -7.76
C ALA A 58 -1.55 -16.78 -7.37
N ALA A 59 -2.27 -17.44 -8.28
CA ALA A 59 -3.62 -17.97 -8.06
C ALA A 59 -4.63 -16.93 -7.52
N GLY A 60 -4.50 -15.67 -7.93
CA GLY A 60 -5.42 -14.59 -7.53
C GLY A 60 -5.21 -14.07 -6.10
N ARG A 61 -4.09 -14.41 -5.44
CA ARG A 61 -3.73 -13.82 -4.13
C ARG A 61 -3.83 -12.29 -4.21
N LEU A 62 -4.48 -11.68 -3.23
CA LEU A 62 -4.58 -10.22 -3.15
C LEU A 62 -3.28 -9.63 -2.61
N ASP A 63 -2.62 -8.81 -3.41
CA ASP A 63 -1.43 -8.07 -3.02
C ASP A 63 -1.79 -6.59 -2.77
N ALA A 64 -1.26 -6.00 -1.70
CA ALA A 64 -1.31 -4.55 -1.51
C ALA A 64 -0.23 -3.90 -2.37
N VAL A 65 -0.64 -3.01 -3.29
CA VAL A 65 0.23 -2.35 -4.26
C VAL A 65 0.16 -0.85 -4.06
N PHE A 66 1.32 -0.19 -4.01
CA PHE A 66 1.37 1.27 -3.99
C PHE A 66 1.45 1.83 -5.40
N ASN A 67 0.52 2.72 -5.75
CA ASN A 67 0.38 3.36 -7.05
C ASN A 67 0.45 2.34 -8.23
N PRO A 68 -0.55 1.44 -8.36
CA PRO A 68 -0.55 0.40 -9.39
C PRO A 68 -0.34 0.97 -10.80
N ALA A 69 0.53 0.32 -11.57
CA ALA A 69 0.91 0.77 -12.91
C ALA A 69 0.32 -0.15 -14.00
N PRO A 70 0.06 0.38 -15.21
CA PRO A 70 -0.34 -0.45 -16.34
C PRO A 70 0.79 -1.41 -16.75
N ASN A 71 0.43 -2.50 -17.43
CA ASN A 71 1.37 -3.50 -17.97
C ASN A 71 2.30 -4.16 -16.94
N HIS A 72 1.84 -4.31 -15.70
CA HIS A 72 2.60 -5.02 -14.67
C HIS A 72 2.54 -6.55 -14.89
N PRO A 73 3.65 -7.29 -14.74
CA PRO A 73 3.67 -8.74 -15.01
C PRO A 73 2.78 -9.57 -14.09
N HIS A 74 2.44 -9.05 -12.90
CA HIS A 74 1.77 -9.81 -11.85
C HIS A 74 0.33 -9.38 -11.58
N TYR A 75 -0.18 -8.32 -12.20
CA TYR A 75 -1.58 -7.90 -12.05
C TYR A 75 -2.03 -7.10 -13.26
N THR A 76 -3.34 -7.02 -13.48
CA THR A 76 -3.93 -6.06 -14.42
C THR A 76 -4.43 -4.85 -13.64
N GLN A 77 -4.00 -3.64 -14.00
CA GLN A 77 -4.35 -2.42 -13.27
C GLN A 77 -5.88 -2.23 -13.14
N ALA A 78 -6.64 -2.58 -14.19
CA ALA A 78 -8.11 -2.49 -14.19
C ALA A 78 -8.79 -3.43 -13.18
N SER A 79 -8.07 -4.43 -12.68
CA SER A 79 -8.56 -5.37 -11.66
C SER A 79 -8.19 -4.94 -10.23
N CYS A 80 -7.45 -3.84 -10.07
CA CYS A 80 -7.08 -3.31 -8.77
C CYS A 80 -8.21 -2.46 -8.18
N SER A 81 -8.44 -2.60 -6.87
CA SER A 81 -9.42 -1.80 -6.12
C SER A 81 -8.69 -0.83 -5.18
N ALA A 82 -9.02 0.46 -5.26
CA ALA A 82 -8.45 1.47 -4.36
C ALA A 82 -8.87 1.21 -2.91
N VAL A 83 -7.92 1.32 -1.98
CA VAL A 83 -8.15 1.08 -0.55
C VAL A 83 -7.40 2.09 0.32
N TYR A 84 -7.87 2.26 1.56
CA TYR A 84 -7.09 2.86 2.63
C TYR A 84 -6.64 1.77 3.59
N ILE A 85 -5.35 1.73 3.94
CA ILE A 85 -4.80 0.78 4.90
C ILE A 85 -4.80 1.46 6.28
N THR A 86 -5.72 1.07 7.15
CA THR A 86 -5.81 1.59 8.53
C THR A 86 -4.79 0.91 9.43
N LEU A 87 -4.18 1.67 10.34
CA LEU A 87 -3.32 1.14 11.40
C LEU A 87 -4.15 1.00 12.67
N ALA A 88 -4.25 -0.21 13.21
CA ALA A 88 -4.96 -0.54 14.45
C ALA A 88 -3.96 -0.86 15.57
#